data_AF-A0A098LFT6-F1
#
_entry.id   AF-A0A098LFT6-F1
#
_cell.length_a   1.000
_cell.length_b   1.000
_cell.length_c   1.000
_cell.angle_alpha   90.00
_cell.angle_beta   90.00
_cell.angle_gamma   90.00
#
_symmetry.space_group_name_H-M   'P 1'
#
loop_
_entity.id
_entity.type
_entity.pdbx_description
1 polymer ?
#
loop_
_entity_poly.entity_id
_entity_poly.type
_entity_poly.pdbx_seq_one_letter_code
_entity_poly.pdbx_strand_id
1 'polypeptide(L)'
;MSLGMLSGGIAQLFQVKDAVDGVVRLGYPSYFPAIIGFWKILGVIAVLIPRFPLLKEWAYAGFFFCMSGALYTHIAVGDPAKESIGPVLLIILIVVSWYFRPAERRLISSIQ
;
A
#
# COMPACT_ATOMS: atom_id res chain seq x y z
N MET A 1 -8.05 -1.39 4.72
CA MET A 1 -6.78 -1.03 4.05
C MET A 1 -5.59 -1.16 5.00
N SER A 2 -5.52 -0.38 6.08
CA SER A 2 -4.33 -0.30 6.96
C SER A 2 -3.85 -1.65 7.50
N LEU A 3 -4.76 -2.57 7.87
CA LEU A 3 -4.39 -3.90 8.35
C LEU A 3 -3.55 -4.68 7.33
N GLY A 4 -3.98 -4.72 6.06
CA GLY A 4 -3.27 -5.44 5.00
C GLY A 4 -1.94 -4.78 4.61
N MET A 5 -1.88 -3.44 4.66
CA MET A 5 -0.60 -2.74 4.46
C MET A 5 0.38 -2.95 5.59
N LEU A 6 -0.11 -2.99 6.82
CA LEU A 6 0.72 -3.19 7.99
C LEU A 6 1.23 -4.63 8.05
N SER A 7 0.37 -5.63 7.88
CA SER A 7 0.77 -7.05 7.91
C SER A 7 1.76 -7.38 6.79
N GLY A 8 1.44 -6.99 5.56
CA GLY A 8 2.35 -7.16 4.42
C GLY A 8 3.64 -6.35 4.59
N GLY A 9 3.55 -5.14 5.13
CA GLY A 9 4.72 -4.28 5.37
C GLY A 9 5.67 -4.85 6.41
N ILE A 10 5.15 -5.40 7.51
CA ILE A 10 5.94 -6.10 8.53
C ILE A 10 6.61 -7.33 7.92
N ALA A 11 5.85 -8.18 7.21
CA ALA A 11 6.41 -9.37 6.58
C ALA A 11 7.53 -9.04 5.59
N GLN A 12 7.36 -7.98 4.80
CA GLN A 12 8.36 -7.52 3.83
C GLN A 12 9.58 -6.88 4.51
N LEU A 13 9.38 -6.09 5.58
CA LEU A 13 10.47 -5.45 6.32
C LEU A 13 11.36 -6.47 7.02
N PHE A 14 10.76 -7.48 7.65
CA PHE A 14 11.48 -8.56 8.32
C PHE A 14 11.91 -9.69 7.38
N GLN A 15 11.79 -9.49 6.06
CA GLN A 15 12.27 -10.44 5.05
C GLN A 15 11.72 -11.86 5.27
N VAL A 16 10.43 -11.96 5.63
CA VAL A 16 9.75 -13.26 5.76
C VAL A 16 9.80 -13.97 4.41
N LYS A 17 10.31 -15.20 4.40
CA LYS A 17 10.66 -15.96 3.20
C LYS A 17 9.60 -15.87 2.09
N ASP A 18 8.34 -16.20 2.40
CA ASP A 18 7.27 -16.20 1.39
C ASP A 18 6.97 -14.80 0.82
N ALA A 19 7.11 -13.75 1.63
CA ALA A 19 6.91 -12.36 1.19
C ALA A 19 8.04 -11.88 0.27
N VAL A 20 9.27 -12.34 0.52
CA VAL A 20 10.45 -12.01 -0.29
C VAL A 20 10.44 -12.80 -1.59
N ASP A 21 10.25 -14.11 -1.51
CA ASP A 21 10.21 -15.01 -2.66
C ASP A 21 9.12 -14.59 -3.65
N GLY A 22 7.95 -14.17 -3.15
CA GLY A 22 6.87 -13.64 -3.99
C GLY A 22 7.31 -12.44 -4.83
N VAL A 23 8.03 -11.48 -4.22
CA VAL A 23 8.49 -10.26 -4.90
C VAL A 23 9.69 -10.51 -5.80
N VAL A 24 10.61 -11.40 -5.39
CA VAL A 24 11.78 -11.79 -6.20
C VAL A 24 11.35 -12.55 -7.45
N ARG A 25 10.33 -13.41 -7.37
CA ARG A 25 9.73 -14.08 -8.53
C ARG A 25 9.16 -13.11 -9.57
N LEU A 26 8.77 -11.90 -9.15
CA LEU A 26 8.33 -10.81 -10.04
C LEU A 26 9.51 -10.07 -10.71
N GLY A 27 10.75 -10.46 -10.43
CA GLY A 27 11.96 -9.87 -11.03
C GLY A 27 12.58 -8.72 -10.23
N TYR A 28 12.08 -8.44 -9.03
CA TYR A 28 12.68 -7.42 -8.15
C TYR A 28 13.85 -7.97 -7.33
N PRO A 29 14.84 -7.14 -6.97
CA PRO A 29 15.94 -7.56 -6.10
C PRO A 29 15.46 -7.82 -4.67
N SER A 30 16.16 -8.70 -3.94
CA SER A 30 15.77 -9.16 -2.59
C SER A 30 15.71 -8.08 -1.50
N TYR A 31 16.39 -6.95 -1.69
CA TYR A 31 16.30 -5.82 -0.75
C TYR A 31 15.03 -4.97 -0.96
N PHE A 32 14.40 -5.06 -2.14
CA PHE A 32 13.24 -4.23 -2.51
C PHE A 32 12.03 -4.42 -1.59
N PRO A 33 11.64 -5.65 -1.18
CA PRO A 33 10.61 -5.87 -0.17
C PRO A 33 10.84 -5.07 1.11
N ALA A 34 12.05 -5.07 1.67
CA ALA A 34 12.30 -4.35 2.92
C ALA A 34 12.07 -2.84 2.78
N ILE A 35 12.48 -2.24 1.67
CA ILE A 35 12.23 -0.82 1.38
C ILE A 35 10.73 -0.55 1.30
N ILE A 36 9.98 -1.35 0.54
CA ILE A 36 8.53 -1.19 0.42
C ILE A 36 7.83 -1.42 1.76
N GLY A 37 8.28 -2.41 2.54
CA GLY A 37 7.72 -2.72 3.86
C GLY A 37 7.89 -1.58 4.85
N PHE A 38 9.09 -0.98 4.89
CA PHE A 38 9.36 0.22 5.66
C PHE A 38 8.40 1.37 5.31
N TRP A 39 8.26 1.68 4.02
CA TRP A 39 7.36 2.75 3.57
C TRP A 39 5.89 2.45 3.85
N LYS A 40 5.47 1.18 3.77
CA LYS A 40 4.09 0.79 4.12
C LYS A 40 3.77 1.06 5.59
N ILE A 41 4.70 0.76 6.49
CA ILE A 41 4.54 1.03 7.92
C ILE A 41 4.43 2.53 8.18
N LEU A 42 5.33 3.34 7.59
CA LEU A 42 5.26 4.80 7.70
C LEU A 42 3.95 5.37 7.13
N GLY A 43 3.51 4.85 5.98
CA GLY A 43 2.23 5.26 5.39
C GLY A 43 1.03 4.91 6.29
N VAL A 44 1.05 3.75 6.96
CA VAL A 44 -0.03 3.35 7.87
C VAL A 44 -0.07 4.30 9.07
N ILE A 45 1.09 4.63 9.64
CA ILE A 45 1.21 5.61 10.72
C ILE A 45 0.61 6.96 10.29
N ALA A 46 0.98 7.46 9.10
CA ALA A 46 0.47 8.72 8.57
C ALA A 46 -1.06 8.70 8.34
N VAL A 47 -1.63 7.58 7.88
CA VAL A 47 -3.09 7.45 7.67
C VAL A 47 -3.86 7.44 8.99
N LEU A 48 -3.33 6.76 10.01
CA LEU A 48 -3.99 6.60 11.31
C LEU A 48 -3.92 7.86 12.18
N ILE A 49 -2.82 8.62 12.11
CA ILE A 49 -2.69 9.87 12.85
C ILE A 49 -3.65 10.92 12.26
N PRO A 50 -4.50 11.58 13.08
CA PRO A 50 -5.48 12.55 12.59
C PRO A 50 -4.88 13.90 12.21
N ARG A 51 -3.67 14.22 12.67
CA ARG A 51 -3.12 15.59 12.70
C ARG A 51 -2.52 16.11 11.39
N PHE A 52 -2.07 15.23 10.49
CA PHE A 52 -1.26 15.62 9.34
C PHE A 52 -1.98 15.31 8.01
N PRO A 53 -2.89 16.18 7.53
CA PRO A 53 -3.67 15.92 6.32
C PRO A 53 -2.80 15.83 5.05
N LEU A 54 -1.72 16.61 4.93
CA LEU A 54 -0.83 16.53 3.77
C LEU A 54 -0.11 15.17 3.68
N LEU A 55 0.50 14.73 4.77
CA LEU A 55 1.16 13.43 4.85
C LEU A 55 0.17 12.28 4.59
N LYS A 56 -1.09 12.47 4.95
CA LYS A 56 -2.16 11.50 4.68
C LYS A 56 -2.44 11.36 3.19
N GLU A 57 -2.53 12.47 2.45
CA GLU A 57 -2.67 12.41 0.99
C GLU A 57 -1.46 11.73 0.34
N TRP A 58 -0.25 12.05 0.81
CA TRP A 58 0.98 11.40 0.32
C TRP A 58 0.97 9.89 0.58
N ALA A 59 0.54 9.48 1.77
CA ALA A 59 0.40 8.07 2.11
C ALA A 59 -0.62 7.37 1.21
N TYR A 60 -1.81 7.95 1.02
CA TYR A 60 -2.83 7.38 0.14
C TYR A 60 -2.35 7.27 -1.31
N ALA A 61 -1.71 8.31 -1.85
CA ALA A 61 -1.13 8.29 -3.19
C ALA A 61 -0.03 7.22 -3.32
N GLY A 62 0.91 7.18 -2.37
CA GLY A 62 1.98 6.18 -2.35
C GLY A 62 1.45 4.74 -2.27
N PHE A 63 0.42 4.50 -1.46
CA PHE A 63 -0.24 3.21 -1.39
C PHE A 63 -0.93 2.82 -2.70
N PHE A 64 -1.62 3.77 -3.33
CA PHE A 64 -2.25 3.56 -4.62
C PHE A 64 -1.23 3.21 -5.71
N PHE A 65 -0.13 3.96 -5.79
CA PHE A 65 0.95 3.68 -6.75
C PHE A 65 1.66 2.36 -6.47
N CYS A 66 1.91 2.04 -5.20
CA CYS A 66 2.50 0.76 -4.83
C CYS A 66 1.63 -0.43 -5.25
N MET A 67 0.31 -0.37 -5.01
CA MET A 67 -0.59 -1.47 -5.35
C MET A 67 -0.92 -1.55 -6.84
N SER A 68 -1.06 -0.41 -7.53
CA SER A 68 -1.23 -0.40 -8.98
C SER A 68 0.03 -0.88 -9.71
N GLY A 69 1.22 -0.53 -9.21
CA GLY A 69 2.49 -1.09 -9.67
C GLY A 69 2.56 -2.60 -9.46
N ALA A 70 2.19 -3.10 -8.28
CA ALA A 70 2.15 -4.54 -8.01
C ALA A 70 1.18 -5.27 -8.95
N LEU A 71 -0.02 -4.72 -9.16
CA LEU A 71 -1.01 -5.24 -10.11
C LEU A 71 -0.44 -5.30 -11.53
N TYR A 72 0.15 -4.19 -11.99
CA TYR A 72 0.75 -4.13 -13.32
C TYR A 72 1.87 -5.16 -13.49
N THR A 73 2.74 -5.33 -12.48
CA THR A 73 3.84 -6.29 -12.57
C THR A 73 3.32 -7.73 -12.67
N HIS A 74 2.31 -8.12 -11.89
CA HIS A 74 1.68 -9.44 -12.03
C HIS A 74 1.13 -9.67 -13.45
N ILE A 75 0.48 -8.66 -14.05
CA ILE A 75 -0.01 -8.74 -15.43
C ILE A 75 1.17 -8.86 -16.41
N ALA A 76 2.22 -8.05 -16.24
CA ALA A 76 3.36 -7.98 -17.14
C ALA A 76 4.19 -9.27 -17.17
N VAL A 77 4.32 -9.97 -16.04
CA VAL A 77 5.03 -11.26 -15.98
C VAL A 77 4.15 -12.46 -16.37
N GLY A 78 2.86 -12.23 -16.64
CA GLY A 78 1.91 -13.29 -17.02
C GLY A 78 1.51 -14.19 -15.85
N ASP A 79 1.49 -13.68 -14.63
CA ASP A 79 1.06 -14.44 -13.46
C ASP A 79 -0.43 -14.83 -13.56
N PRO A 80 -0.84 -15.95 -12.93
CA PRO A 80 -2.24 -16.30 -12.82
C PRO A 80 -3.06 -15.17 -12.17
N ALA A 81 -4.27 -14.91 -12.66
CA ALA A 81 -5.11 -13.81 -12.20
C ALA A 81 -5.37 -13.79 -10.67
N LYS A 82 -5.29 -14.94 -10.00
CA LYS A 82 -5.40 -15.06 -8.54
C LYS A 82 -4.36 -14.24 -7.78
N GLU A 83 -3.16 -14.07 -8.34
CA GLU A 83 -2.07 -13.31 -7.71
C GLU A 83 -2.37 -11.80 -7.70
N SER A 84 -3.19 -11.34 -8.65
CA SER A 84 -3.64 -9.94 -8.74
C SER A 84 -4.77 -9.59 -7.75
N ILE A 85 -5.40 -10.59 -7.10
CA ILE A 85 -6.53 -10.35 -6.18
C ILE A 85 -6.11 -9.47 -5.00
N GLY A 86 -4.94 -9.73 -4.41
CA GLY A 86 -4.42 -8.96 -3.28
C GLY A 86 -4.26 -7.47 -3.61
N PRO A 87 -3.48 -7.11 -4.65
CA PRO A 87 -3.34 -5.74 -5.12
C PRO A 87 -4.69 -5.07 -5.46
N VAL A 88 -5.59 -5.75 -6.19
CA VAL A 88 -6.91 -5.20 -6.57
C VAL A 88 -7.76 -4.90 -5.34
N LEU A 89 -7.86 -5.85 -4.40
CA LEU A 89 -8.60 -5.66 -3.15
C LEU A 89 -8.04 -4.47 -2.37
N LEU A 90 -6.72 -4.35 -2.27
CA LEU A 90 -6.10 -3.23 -1.55
C LEU A 90 -6.33 -1.90 -2.27
N ILE A 91 -6.30 -1.83 -3.61
CA ILE A 91 -6.65 -0.62 -4.37
C ILE A 91 -8.08 -0.17 -4.04
N ILE A 92 -9.05 -1.09 -4.09
CA ILE A 92 -10.45 -0.78 -3.76
C ILE A 92 -10.53 -0.22 -2.33
N LEU A 93 -9.90 -0.90 -1.37
CA LEU A 93 -9.91 -0.45 0.02
C LEU A 93 -9.17 0.89 0.22
N ILE A 94 -8.12 1.19 -0.55
CA ILE A 94 -7.43 2.50 -0.55
C ILE A 94 -8.40 3.58 -1.00
N VAL A 95 -9.03 3.41 -2.16
CA VAL A 95 -9.94 4.40 -2.76
C VAL A 95 -11.14 4.64 -1.86
N VAL A 96 -11.77 3.58 -1.36
CA VAL A 96 -12.89 3.66 -0.40
C VAL A 96 -12.46 4.39 0.87
N SER A 97 -11.33 3.99 1.48
CA SER A 97 -10.81 4.63 2.69
C SER A 97 -10.48 6.10 2.48
N TRP A 98 -9.91 6.46 1.32
CA TRP A 98 -9.60 7.83 0.96
C TRP A 98 -10.90 8.63 0.79
N TYR A 99 -11.83 8.14 -0.02
CA TYR A 99 -13.08 8.86 -0.36
C TYR A 99 -13.96 9.13 0.86
N PHE A 100 -14.16 8.13 1.72
CA PHE A 100 -15.01 8.23 2.91
C PHE A 100 -14.30 8.81 4.15
N ARG A 101 -13.08 9.34 4.02
CA ARG A 101 -12.39 9.95 5.17
C ARG A 101 -13.17 11.18 5.68
N PRO A 102 -13.30 11.36 7.02
CA PRO A 102 -13.95 12.51 7.64
C PRO A 102 -13.40 13.85 7.17
N ALA A 103 -14.22 14.89 7.20
CA ALA A 103 -13.88 16.23 6.68
C ALA A 103 -12.70 16.86 7.43
N GLU A 104 -12.59 16.59 8.74
CA GLU A 104 -11.52 17.08 9.62
C GLU A 104 -10.15 16.47 9.26
N ARG A 105 -10.14 15.43 8.42
CA ARG A 105 -8.94 14.71 7.96
C ARG A 105 -8.60 15.02 6.50
N ARG A 106 -9.26 15.99 5.87
CA ARG A 106 -9.00 16.45 4.50
C ARG A 106 -8.13 17.70 4.53
N LEU A 107 -7.30 17.89 3.51
CA LEU A 107 -6.47 19.10 3.36
C LEU A 107 -7.31 20.38 3.27
N ILE A 108 -8.43 20.31 2.56
CA ILE A 108 -9.40 21.39 2.45
C ILE A 108 -10.60 20.94 3.27
N SER A 109 -10.77 21.52 4.46
CA SER A 109 -12.01 21.32 5.21
C SER A 109 -13.08 22.17 4.55
N SER A 110 -14.09 21.53 3.96
CA SER A 110 -15.31 22.21 3.53
C SER A 110 -16.11 22.61 4.77
N ILE A 111 -15.65 23.63 5.48
CA ILE A 111 -16.45 24.41 6.40
C ILE A 111 -16.86 25.64 5.59
N GLN A 112 -17.99 25.53 4.90
CA GLN A 112 -18.86 26.66 4.65
C GLN A 112 -19.98 26.61 5.68
#